data_AF-Q9NCR1-F1
#
_entry.id   AF-Q9NCR1-F1
#
_cell.length_a   1.000
_cell.length_b   1.000
_cell.length_c   1.000
_cell.angle_alpha   90.00
_cell.angle_beta   90.00
_cell.angle_gamma   90.00
#
_symmetry.space_group_name_H-M   'P 1'
#
loop_
_entity.id
_entity.type
_entity.pdbx_description
1 polymer ?
#
loop_
_entity_poly.entity_id
_entity_poly.type
_entity_poly.pdbx_seq_one_letter_code
_entity_poly.pdbx_strand_id
1 'polypeptide(L)'
;MVWVCKSSLLIISVVLMCKYDECHSQCTGGSDCSSCTGACTTCRNCPNAMTACTGSTGCYRATTCTRSSECNNAVTCTGSYDCYNAATCTGSTNCYKATTCTGSTNCYEATTACTDSTGCP
;
A
#
# COMPACT_ATOMS: atom_id res chain seq x y z
N MET A 1 6.56 -23.08 4.35
CA MET A 1 6.80 -21.90 5.22
C MET A 1 8.19 -21.38 4.88
N VAL A 2 8.28 -20.50 3.88
CA VAL A 2 9.56 -20.05 3.33
C VAL A 2 9.99 -18.80 4.09
N TRP A 3 10.83 -19.00 5.10
CA TRP A 3 11.68 -17.94 5.62
C TRP A 3 12.88 -17.80 4.68
N VAL A 4 13.09 -16.63 4.09
CA VAL A 4 14.39 -16.30 3.50
C VAL A 4 14.91 -15.03 4.14
N CYS A 5 15.81 -15.20 5.09
CA CYS A 5 16.88 -14.26 5.40
C CYS A 5 17.94 -15.02 6.21
N LYS A 6 18.83 -15.75 5.53
CA LYS A 6 19.98 -16.43 6.16
C LYS A 6 21.27 -15.84 5.59
N SER A 7 21.86 -14.98 6.41
CA SER A 7 23.13 -14.28 6.20
C SER A 7 24.32 -15.24 6.33
N SER A 8 25.28 -15.22 5.40
CA SER A 8 26.54 -15.98 5.54
C SER A 8 27.67 -15.43 4.67
N LEU A 9 28.30 -14.30 5.08
CA LEU A 9 29.70 -13.86 4.88
C LEU A 9 30.61 -14.84 4.04
N LEU A 10 31.32 -14.55 2.95
CA LEU A 10 32.23 -13.43 2.61
C LEU A 10 32.64 -13.41 1.11
N ILE A 11 31.96 -14.14 0.22
CA ILE A 11 32.23 -14.19 -1.25
C ILE A 11 31.13 -13.39 -2.02
N ILE A 12 30.45 -12.50 -1.29
CA ILE A 12 28.99 -12.24 -1.35
C ILE A 12 28.74 -10.74 -1.51
N SER A 13 29.44 -10.06 -2.43
CA SER A 13 29.36 -8.59 -2.53
C SER A 13 28.55 -8.13 -3.74
N VAL A 14 28.72 -8.76 -4.90
CA VAL A 14 28.04 -8.34 -6.15
C VAL A 14 26.72 -9.10 -6.36
N VAL A 15 26.71 -10.41 -6.11
CA VAL A 15 25.47 -11.22 -6.16
C VAL A 15 24.52 -10.89 -5.00
N LEU A 16 25.07 -10.37 -3.88
CA LEU A 16 24.28 -9.93 -2.73
C LEU A 16 23.46 -8.67 -3.04
N MET A 17 24.01 -7.70 -3.77
CA MET A 17 23.30 -6.46 -4.12
C MET A 17 22.05 -6.76 -4.96
N CYS A 18 22.15 -7.63 -5.98
CA CYS A 18 21.01 -8.05 -6.80
C CYS A 18 19.94 -8.81 -6.00
N LYS A 19 20.33 -9.63 -5.01
CA LYS A 19 19.37 -10.33 -4.12
C LYS A 19 18.82 -9.45 -3.00
N TYR A 20 19.51 -8.38 -2.60
CA TYR A 20 19.09 -7.46 -1.54
C TYR A 20 17.96 -6.55 -2.01
N ASP A 21 18.06 -6.02 -3.23
CA ASP A 21 16.98 -5.28 -3.90
C ASP A 21 15.74 -6.15 -4.06
N GLU A 22 15.93 -7.41 -4.44
CA GLU A 22 14.84 -8.38 -4.62
C GLU A 22 14.19 -8.77 -3.28
N CYS A 23 14.95 -8.82 -2.18
CA CYS A 23 14.44 -9.16 -0.85
C CYS A 23 13.73 -7.99 -0.13
N HIS A 24 14.11 -6.74 -0.42
CA HIS A 24 13.39 -5.54 0.07
C HIS A 24 12.17 -5.19 -0.79
N SER A 25 12.10 -5.72 -2.00
CA SER A 25 10.99 -5.45 -2.91
C SER A 25 9.67 -6.03 -2.42
N GLN A 26 9.66 -7.09 -1.59
CA GLN A 26 8.43 -7.70 -1.11
C GLN A 26 8.57 -8.22 0.32
N CYS A 27 7.73 -7.74 1.23
CA CYS A 27 7.77 -8.10 2.63
C CYS A 27 6.42 -8.66 3.06
N THR A 28 6.45 -9.71 3.88
CA THR A 28 5.25 -10.39 4.36
C THR A 28 5.34 -10.66 5.85
N GLY A 29 4.30 -10.28 6.60
CA GLY A 29 4.22 -10.56 8.02
C GLY A 29 5.11 -9.67 8.89
N GLY A 30 4.67 -9.42 10.13
CA GLY A 30 5.47 -8.73 11.15
C GLY A 30 4.87 -7.43 11.65
N SER A 31 5.47 -6.89 12.71
CA SER A 31 5.07 -5.61 13.29
C SER A 31 5.71 -4.41 12.59
N ASP A 32 6.92 -4.58 12.05
CA ASP A 32 7.68 -3.51 11.41
C ASP A 32 8.35 -3.99 10.12
N CYS A 33 7.89 -3.42 9.01
CA CYS A 33 8.39 -3.65 7.65
C CYS A 33 8.98 -2.37 7.07
N SER A 34 9.62 -1.54 7.90
CA SER A 34 10.30 -0.32 7.47
C SER A 34 11.39 -0.54 6.42
N SER A 35 11.97 -1.74 6.34
CA SER A 35 12.92 -2.08 5.27
C SER A 35 12.25 -2.28 3.91
N CYS A 36 10.93 -2.44 3.85
CA CYS A 36 10.22 -2.76 2.63
C CYS A 36 10.07 -1.57 1.69
N THR A 37 10.52 -1.72 0.45
CA THR A 37 10.46 -0.63 -0.55
C THR A 37 9.47 -0.90 -1.68
N GLY A 38 9.16 -2.15 -2.01
CA GLY A 38 8.21 -2.49 -3.08
C GLY A 38 6.79 -2.74 -2.57
N ALA A 39 6.45 -3.99 -2.30
CA ALA A 39 5.15 -4.44 -1.83
C ALA A 39 5.20 -4.93 -0.37
N CYS A 40 4.21 -4.56 0.43
CA CYS A 40 4.13 -4.93 1.84
C CYS A 40 2.80 -5.61 2.16
N THR A 41 2.86 -6.85 2.63
CA THR A 41 1.68 -7.69 2.83
C THR A 41 1.56 -8.15 4.27
N THR A 42 0.38 -8.01 4.88
CA THR A 42 0.09 -8.49 6.25
C THR A 42 1.09 -7.97 7.28
N CYS A 43 1.46 -6.69 7.20
CA CYS A 43 2.41 -6.09 8.13
C CYS A 43 1.87 -4.81 8.74
N ARG A 44 2.19 -4.56 10.01
CA ARG A 44 1.60 -3.42 10.75
C ARG A 44 2.24 -2.06 10.41
N ASN A 45 3.47 -2.03 9.92
CA ASN A 45 4.13 -0.76 9.60
C ASN A 45 4.92 -0.89 8.29
N CYS A 46 4.39 -0.31 7.22
CA CYS A 46 4.97 -0.36 5.87
C CYS A 46 5.32 1.04 5.31
N PRO A 47 6.12 1.86 6.03
CA PRO A 47 6.26 3.28 5.73
C PRO A 47 6.95 3.56 4.39
N ASN A 48 7.73 2.58 3.90
CA ASN A 48 8.55 2.73 2.70
C ASN A 48 8.03 1.93 1.50
N ALA A 49 6.92 1.20 1.64
CA ALA A 49 6.36 0.43 0.53
C ALA A 49 5.80 1.37 -0.54
N MET A 50 6.37 1.35 -1.74
CA MET A 50 6.03 2.27 -2.82
C MET A 50 5.00 1.71 -3.80
N THR A 51 4.99 0.39 -4.02
CA THR A 51 4.18 -0.23 -5.07
C THR A 51 2.80 -0.59 -4.55
N ALA A 52 2.76 -1.46 -3.54
CA ALA A 52 1.52 -2.05 -3.08
C ALA A 52 1.53 -2.34 -1.58
N CYS A 53 0.38 -2.12 -0.94
CA CYS A 53 0.10 -2.58 0.41
C CYS A 53 -1.11 -3.49 0.40
N THR A 54 -1.01 -4.67 1.02
CA THR A 54 -2.12 -5.63 1.11
C THR A 54 -2.31 -6.12 2.54
N GLY A 55 -3.44 -5.79 3.16
CA GLY A 55 -3.71 -6.20 4.55
C GLY A 55 -2.74 -5.57 5.55
N SER A 56 -2.24 -4.38 5.27
CA SER A 56 -1.15 -3.74 6.02
C SER A 56 -1.54 -2.37 6.57
N THR A 57 -0.73 -1.86 7.51
CA THR A 57 -0.88 -0.53 8.12
C THR A 57 0.42 0.29 7.92
N GLY A 58 0.37 1.62 8.06
CA GLY A 58 1.50 2.50 7.80
C GLY A 58 1.85 2.65 6.32
N CYS A 59 0.88 2.51 5.41
CA CYS A 59 1.09 2.47 3.96
C CYS A 59 1.16 3.84 3.29
N TYR A 60 1.87 4.78 3.93
CA TYR A 60 1.84 6.19 3.58
C TYR A 60 2.27 6.49 2.13
N ARG A 61 3.15 5.67 1.56
CA ARG A 61 3.77 5.89 0.24
C ARG A 61 3.32 4.92 -0.84
N ALA A 62 2.45 3.96 -0.51
CA ALA A 62 2.08 2.91 -1.44
C ALA A 62 1.20 3.49 -2.55
N THR A 63 1.50 3.15 -3.81
CA THR A 63 0.70 3.57 -4.97
C THR A 63 -0.65 2.86 -5.00
N THR A 64 -0.69 1.59 -4.58
CA THR A 64 -1.91 0.79 -4.49
C THR A 64 -2.11 0.28 -3.07
N CYS A 65 -3.32 0.42 -2.55
CA CYS A 65 -3.69 -0.10 -1.25
C CYS A 65 -4.91 -1.01 -1.31
N THR A 66 -4.75 -2.23 -0.83
CA THR A 66 -5.81 -3.23 -0.72
C THR A 66 -5.99 -3.62 0.74
N ARG A 67 -7.19 -3.44 1.30
CA ARG A 67 -7.52 -3.80 2.69
C ARG A 67 -6.51 -3.25 3.69
N SER A 68 -6.03 -2.03 3.47
CA SER A 68 -4.93 -1.44 4.22
C SER A 68 -5.32 -0.08 4.80
N SER A 69 -4.51 0.47 5.71
CA SER A 69 -4.76 1.77 6.33
C SER A 69 -3.60 2.73 6.14
N GLU A 70 -3.87 4.03 6.35
CA GLU A 70 -2.89 5.11 6.21
C GLU A 70 -2.36 5.25 4.77
N CYS A 71 -3.25 5.07 3.79
CA CYS A 71 -2.94 5.05 2.36
C CYS A 71 -2.91 6.44 1.72
N ASN A 72 -2.24 7.38 2.39
CA ASN A 72 -2.35 8.82 2.11
C ASN A 72 -2.03 9.19 0.65
N ASN A 73 -1.03 8.53 0.05
CA ASN A 73 -0.57 8.82 -1.32
C ASN A 73 -0.94 7.73 -2.33
N ALA A 74 -1.82 6.80 -1.97
CA ALA A 74 -2.28 5.79 -2.91
C ALA A 74 -3.04 6.45 -4.06
N VAL A 75 -2.79 5.97 -5.28
CA VAL A 75 -3.56 6.32 -6.48
C VAL A 75 -4.83 5.47 -6.54
N THR A 76 -4.76 4.21 -6.09
CA THR A 76 -5.88 3.28 -6.05
C THR A 76 -6.06 2.69 -4.66
N CYS A 77 -7.28 2.76 -4.15
CA CYS A 77 -7.68 2.17 -2.88
C CYS A 77 -8.84 1.18 -3.04
N THR A 78 -8.67 -0.01 -2.47
CA THR A 78 -9.71 -1.05 -2.40
C THR A 78 -9.88 -1.57 -0.98
N GLY A 79 -11.03 -1.32 -0.36
CA GLY A 79 -11.30 -1.72 1.03
C GLY A 79 -10.38 -1.05 2.05
N SER A 80 -9.86 0.14 1.75
CA SER A 80 -8.77 0.77 2.48
C SER A 80 -9.19 2.09 3.15
N TYR A 81 -8.38 2.55 4.09
CA TYR A 81 -8.63 3.77 4.88
C TYR A 81 -7.58 4.85 4.59
N ASP A 82 -7.96 6.11 4.79
CA ASP A 82 -7.10 7.30 4.64
C ASP A 82 -6.58 7.51 3.22
N CYS A 83 -7.46 7.30 2.24
CA CYS A 83 -7.16 7.37 0.81
C CYS A 83 -7.21 8.79 0.23
N TYR A 84 -6.55 9.73 0.90
CA TYR A 84 -6.73 11.17 0.66
C TYR A 84 -6.44 11.62 -0.77
N ASN A 85 -5.45 11.01 -1.43
CA ASN A 85 -5.03 11.36 -2.79
C ASN A 85 -5.39 10.30 -3.84
N ALA A 86 -6.22 9.32 -3.49
CA ALA A 86 -6.62 8.29 -4.44
C ALA A 86 -7.45 8.89 -5.57
N ALA A 87 -7.15 8.51 -6.81
CA ALA A 87 -7.98 8.81 -7.97
C ALA A 87 -9.18 7.85 -8.06
N THR A 88 -8.98 6.61 -7.60
CA THR A 88 -10.00 5.56 -7.60
C THR A 88 -10.16 4.96 -6.21
N CYS A 89 -11.39 4.93 -5.73
CA CYS A 89 -11.77 4.31 -4.46
C CYS A 89 -12.88 3.28 -4.64
N THR A 90 -12.67 2.09 -4.09
CA THR A 90 -13.68 1.03 -3.98
C THR A 90 -13.78 0.57 -2.53
N GLY A 91 -14.96 0.63 -1.91
CA GLY A 91 -15.16 0.21 -0.52
C GLY A 91 -14.24 0.92 0.49
N SER A 92 -13.81 2.16 0.20
CA SER A 92 -12.73 2.84 0.93
C SER A 92 -13.21 4.13 1.59
N THR A 93 -12.44 4.65 2.53
CA THR A 93 -12.79 5.89 3.26
C THR A 93 -11.78 7.01 3.04
N ASN A 94 -12.24 8.26 3.26
CA ASN A 94 -11.44 9.48 3.13
C ASN A 94 -10.92 9.70 1.70
N CYS A 95 -11.76 9.45 0.71
CA CYS A 95 -11.45 9.50 -0.72
C CYS A 95 -11.59 10.90 -1.33
N TYR A 96 -10.96 11.90 -0.71
CA TYR A 96 -11.25 13.31 -0.98
C TYR A 96 -11.03 13.71 -2.44
N LYS A 97 -9.98 13.18 -3.09
CA LYS A 97 -9.61 13.48 -4.47
C LYS A 97 -10.00 12.42 -5.50
N ALA A 98 -10.81 11.43 -5.09
CA ALA A 98 -11.19 10.36 -5.98
C ALA A 98 -12.18 10.87 -7.03
N THR A 99 -11.83 10.70 -8.31
CA THR A 99 -12.74 11.00 -9.41
C THR A 99 -13.74 9.87 -9.64
N THR A 100 -13.39 8.65 -9.19
CA THR A 100 -14.23 7.45 -9.24
C THR A 100 -14.38 6.86 -7.84
N CYS A 101 -15.62 6.77 -7.37
CA CYS A 101 -15.98 6.18 -6.09
C CYS A 101 -17.08 5.13 -6.22
N THR A 102 -16.82 3.95 -5.65
CA THR A 102 -17.80 2.87 -5.51
C THR A 102 -17.85 2.40 -4.06
N GLY A 103 -19.01 2.43 -3.40
CA GLY A 103 -19.15 1.99 -2.01
C GLY A 103 -18.23 2.73 -1.01
N SER A 104 -17.86 3.98 -1.30
CA SER A 104 -16.79 4.70 -0.59
C SER A 104 -17.30 5.97 0.09
N THR A 105 -16.52 6.56 1.00
CA THR A 105 -16.93 7.76 1.74
C THR A 105 -15.98 8.93 1.55
N ASN A 106 -16.54 10.14 1.70
CA ASN A 106 -15.87 11.43 1.55
C ASN A 106 -15.31 11.67 0.13
N CYS A 107 -16.12 11.42 -0.88
CA CYS A 107 -15.76 11.45 -2.30
C CYS A 107 -15.96 12.82 -2.97
N TYR A 108 -15.40 13.89 -2.39
CA TYR A 108 -15.74 15.27 -2.74
C TYR A 108 -15.45 15.67 -4.20
N GLU A 109 -14.51 14.99 -4.85
CA GLU A 109 -14.11 15.26 -6.24
C GLU A 109 -14.58 14.18 -7.24
N ALA A 110 -15.57 13.35 -6.86
CA ALA A 110 -16.06 12.24 -7.67
C ALA A 110 -16.90 12.70 -8.87
N THR A 111 -16.21 13.18 -9.90
CA THR A 111 -16.78 13.72 -11.14
C THR A 111 -17.02 12.68 -12.23
N THR A 112 -16.32 11.55 -12.20
CA THR A 112 -16.45 10.48 -13.20
C THR A 112 -17.55 9.49 -12.81
N ALA A 113 -17.54 9.02 -11.56
CA ALA A 113 -18.55 8.11 -11.05
C ALA A 113 -18.64 8.17 -9.52
N CYS A 114 -19.86 8.14 -9.01
CA CYS A 114 -20.16 8.02 -7.59
C CYS A 114 -21.32 7.03 -7.42
N THR A 115 -20.99 5.79 -7.05
CA THR A 115 -21.97 4.71 -6.88
C THR A 115 -21.95 4.24 -5.45
N ASP A 116 -23.12 4.18 -4.79
CA ASP A 116 -23.27 3.75 -3.39
C ASP A 116 -22.26 4.43 -2.44
N SER A 117 -21.89 5.68 -2.74
CA SER A 117 -20.83 6.41 -2.06
C SER A 117 -21.38 7.70 -1.43
N THR A 118 -20.67 8.22 -0.43
CA THR A 118 -21.08 9.45 0.29
C THR A 118 -20.08 10.58 0.10
N GLY A 119 -20.58 11.81 0.21
CA GLY A 119 -19.77 13.02 0.05
C GLY A 119 -19.41 13.32 -1.40
N CYS A 120 -20.19 12.85 -2.36
CA CYS A 120 -20.01 13.20 -3.77
C CYS A 120 -20.52 14.62 -4.05
N PRO A 121 -19.97 15.30 -5.07
CA PRO A 121 -20.44 16.62 -5.50
C PRO A 121 -21.87 16.58 -6.07
#